data_AF-A0A924RSB3-F1
#
_entry.id   AF-A0A924RSB3-F1
#
_cell.length_a   1.000
_cell.length_b   1.000
_cell.length_c   1.000
_cell.angle_alpha   90.00
_cell.angle_beta   90.00
_cell.angle_gamma   90.00
#
_symmetry.space_group_name_H-M   'P 1'
#
loop_
_entity.id
_entity.type
_entity.pdbx_description
1 polymer ?
#
loop_
_entity_poly.entity_id
_entity_poly.type
_entity_poly.pdbx_seq_one_letter_code
_entity_poly.pdbx_strand_id
1 'polypeptide(L)'
;AAQLSLEQMVFRVSMQSNRMGLRLDGGALEHNRSFQMRSGAVLPGVVQLPPGGQPIVLLQDAGTVGGYPRVLIIAAVDLPRVAVLPPGTAVSLRLVSNEEALVALVEQKHTLQRLLHSIALRRTMKLG
;
A
#
# COMPACT_ATOMS: atom_id res chain seq x y z
N ALA A 1 4.59 -2.68 18.99
CA ALA A 1 5.98 -3.06 18.69
C ALA A 1 6.26 -3.03 17.18
N ALA A 2 5.67 -3.94 16.38
CA ALA A 2 5.93 -4.01 14.92
C ALA A 2 5.63 -2.70 14.15
N GLN A 3 4.52 -2.01 14.44
CA GLN A 3 4.12 -0.79 13.73
C GLN A 3 5.10 0.37 13.93
N LEU A 4 5.55 0.60 15.17
CA LEU A 4 6.54 1.63 15.52
C LEU A 4 7.89 1.38 14.84
N SER A 5 8.26 0.12 14.64
CA SER A 5 9.50 -0.24 13.95
C SER A 5 9.43 0.01 12.44
N LEU A 6 8.24 -0.11 11.82
CA LEU A 6 8.08 0.13 10.37
C LEU A 6 8.24 1.61 9.98
N GLU A 7 7.85 2.54 10.85
CA GLU A 7 7.95 3.98 10.56
C GLU A 7 9.38 4.50 10.51
N GLN A 8 10.27 3.86 11.27
CA GLN A 8 11.67 4.30 11.41
C GLN A 8 12.58 3.65 10.36
N MET A 9 12.03 2.78 9.51
CA MET A 9 12.77 2.01 8.53
C MET A 9 12.62 2.59 7.12
N VAL A 10 13.72 2.53 6.38
CA VAL A 10 13.71 2.72 4.92
C VAL A 10 13.81 1.33 4.29
N PHE A 11 12.79 0.99 3.52
CA PHE A 11 12.70 -0.24 2.75
C PHE A 11 13.16 -0.02 1.32
N ARG A 12 13.45 -1.12 0.62
CA ARG A 12 13.61 -1.15 -0.83
C ARG A 12 12.52 -1.99 -1.47
N VAL A 13 11.95 -1.52 -2.57
CA VAL A 13 11.01 -2.33 -3.35
C VAL A 13 11.76 -3.53 -3.94
N SER A 14 11.27 -4.73 -3.65
CA SER A 14 11.88 -5.97 -4.12
C SER A 14 11.67 -6.19 -5.61
N MET A 15 12.61 -6.88 -6.25
CA MET A 15 12.49 -7.37 -7.63
C MET A 15 11.34 -8.38 -7.80
N GLN A 16 10.87 -8.98 -6.71
CA GLN A 16 9.74 -9.93 -6.71
C GLN A 16 8.36 -9.24 -6.63
N SER A 17 8.32 -7.91 -6.62
CA SER A 17 7.07 -7.16 -6.58
C SER A 17 6.33 -7.27 -7.91
N ASN A 18 5.01 -7.43 -7.84
CA ASN A 18 4.15 -7.55 -9.02
C ASN A 18 2.74 -7.02 -8.70
N ARG A 19 1.79 -7.20 -9.62
CA ARG A 19 0.41 -6.73 -9.45
C ARG A 19 -0.38 -7.38 -8.30
N MET A 20 0.11 -8.50 -7.75
CA MET A 20 -0.47 -9.13 -6.55
C MET A 20 0.04 -8.46 -5.27
N GLY A 21 1.28 -7.97 -5.25
CA GLY A 21 1.80 -7.28 -4.08
C GLY A 21 3.15 -6.61 -4.27
N LEU A 22 3.30 -5.47 -3.59
CA LEU A 22 4.56 -4.77 -3.43
C LEU A 22 5.31 -5.38 -2.24
N ARG A 23 6.48 -5.97 -2.50
CA ARG A 23 7.33 -6.59 -1.48
C ARG A 23 8.41 -5.62 -1.06
N LEU A 24 8.63 -5.49 0.24
CA LEU A 24 9.57 -4.56 0.82
C LEU A 24 10.75 -5.31 1.45
N ASP A 25 11.93 -5.11 0.87
CA ASP A 25 13.20 -5.64 1.36
C ASP A 25 13.83 -4.67 2.38
N GLY A 26 14.57 -5.23 3.34
CA GLY A 26 15.22 -4.48 4.42
C GLY A 26 14.36 -4.41 5.68
N GLY A 27 15.00 -4.21 6.83
CA GLY A 27 14.29 -4.04 8.11
C GLY A 27 13.44 -5.25 8.52
N ALA A 28 14.01 -6.46 8.46
CA ALA A 28 13.30 -7.67 8.87
C ALA A 28 12.79 -7.50 10.30
N LEU A 29 11.47 -7.45 10.47
CA LEU A 29 10.89 -7.34 11.79
C LEU A 29 11.00 -8.69 12.48
N GLU A 30 11.72 -8.71 13.60
CA GLU A 30 11.62 -9.79 14.58
C GLU A 30 10.18 -9.83 15.09
N HIS A 31 9.38 -10.74 14.54
CA HIS A 31 8.03 -11.02 15.02
C HIS A 31 7.94 -12.49 15.42
N ASN A 32 7.14 -12.78 16.44
CA ASN A 32 7.00 -14.14 16.94
C ASN A 32 6.47 -15.03 15.80
N ARG A 33 7.32 -15.95 15.31
CA ARG A 33 7.05 -16.81 14.14
C ARG A 33 5.80 -17.69 14.31
N SER A 34 5.29 -17.80 15.54
CA SER A 34 4.08 -18.53 15.89
C SER A 34 2.78 -17.71 15.73
N PHE A 35 2.86 -16.43 15.36
CA PHE A 35 1.67 -15.60 15.11
C PHE A 35 1.13 -15.84 13.70
N GLN A 36 0.52 -17.00 13.47
CA GLN A 36 -0.33 -17.21 12.29
C GLN A 36 -1.74 -16.70 12.62
N MET A 37 -2.28 -15.82 11.77
CA MET A 37 -3.69 -15.43 11.90
C MET A 37 -4.57 -16.48 11.19
N ARG A 38 -5.78 -16.69 11.71
CA ARG A 38 -6.80 -17.43 10.95
C ARG A 38 -7.00 -16.75 9.59
N SER A 39 -7.06 -17.55 8.54
CA SER A 39 -7.35 -17.07 7.19
C SER A 39 -8.60 -16.20 7.20
N GLY A 40 -8.48 -14.99 6.66
CA GLY A 40 -9.57 -14.02 6.66
C GLY A 40 -9.53 -13.13 5.43
N ALA A 41 -10.63 -12.41 5.22
CA ALA A 41 -10.76 -11.47 4.12
C ALA A 41 -9.65 -10.42 4.15
N VAL A 42 -9.11 -10.12 2.98
CA VAL A 42 -8.12 -9.06 2.75
C VAL A 42 -8.55 -8.18 1.59
N LEU A 43 -8.07 -6.95 1.62
CA LEU A 43 -8.34 -5.93 0.60
C LEU A 43 -7.00 -5.36 0.10
N PRO A 44 -6.97 -4.76 -1.12
CA PRO A 44 -5.82 -4.00 -1.57
C PRO A 44 -5.42 -2.94 -0.53
N GLY A 45 -4.10 -2.79 -0.34
CA GLY A 45 -3.50 -1.91 0.66
C GLY A 45 -3.19 -2.57 1.99
N VAL A 46 -3.78 -3.72 2.31
CA VAL A 46 -3.43 -4.47 3.52
C VAL A 46 -1.94 -4.84 3.47
N VAL A 47 -1.21 -4.52 4.54
CA VAL A 47 0.19 -4.88 4.73
C VAL A 47 0.26 -6.15 5.54
N GLN A 48 0.73 -7.22 4.92
CA GLN A 48 0.96 -8.50 5.55
C GLN A 48 2.42 -8.63 6.00
N LEU A 49 2.63 -9.30 7.13
CA LEU A 49 3.96 -9.66 7.63
C LEU A 49 4.11 -11.19 7.66
N PRO A 50 4.68 -11.82 6.63
CA PRO A 50 4.97 -13.25 6.60
C PRO A 50 6.05 -13.64 7.64
N PRO A 51 6.27 -14.94 7.88
CA PRO A 51 7.29 -15.43 8.82
C PRO A 51 8.72 -14.97 8.53
N GLY A 52 9.03 -14.61 7.28
CA GLY A 52 10.32 -14.06 6.88
C GLY A 52 10.54 -12.59 7.30
N GLY A 53 9.55 -11.93 7.90
CA GLY A 53 9.68 -10.58 8.45
C GLY A 53 9.70 -9.45 7.41
N GLN A 54 9.56 -9.76 6.12
CA GLN A 54 9.51 -8.79 5.01
C GLN A 54 8.07 -8.40 4.70
N PRO A 55 7.68 -7.11 4.83
CA PRO A 55 6.31 -6.68 4.57
C PRO A 55 5.88 -6.88 3.11
N ILE A 56 4.62 -7.25 2.91
CA ILE A 56 3.97 -7.34 1.60
C ILE A 56 2.73 -6.45 1.61
N VAL A 57 2.68 -5.42 0.77
CA VAL A 57 1.46 -4.65 0.51
C VAL A 57 0.65 -5.39 -0.55
N LEU A 58 -0.56 -5.81 -0.22
CA LEU A 58 -1.45 -6.46 -1.19
C LEU A 58 -1.96 -5.45 -2.21
N LEU A 59 -1.96 -5.84 -3.49
CA LEU A 59 -2.38 -5.00 -4.61
C LEU A 59 -3.61 -5.61 -5.31
N GLN A 60 -4.02 -5.03 -6.45
CA GLN A 60 -5.31 -5.30 -7.08
C GLN A 60 -5.53 -6.76 -7.51
N ASP A 61 -4.45 -7.48 -7.82
CA ASP A 61 -4.53 -8.87 -8.26
C ASP A 61 -4.27 -9.85 -7.08
N ALA A 62 -4.22 -9.35 -5.84
CA ALA A 62 -4.06 -10.18 -4.65
C ALA A 62 -5.28 -11.10 -4.44
N GLY A 63 -5.04 -12.28 -3.88
CA GLY A 63 -6.12 -13.14 -3.40
C GLY A 63 -6.94 -12.45 -2.30
N THR A 64 -8.22 -12.80 -2.20
CA THR A 64 -9.17 -12.19 -1.25
C THR A 64 -9.09 -12.77 0.16
N VAL A 65 -8.29 -13.83 0.36
CA VAL A 65 -8.09 -14.51 1.64
C VAL A 65 -6.59 -14.59 1.94
N GLY A 66 -6.20 -14.20 3.15
CA GLY A 66 -4.80 -14.26 3.60
C GLY A 66 -4.67 -14.81 5.02
N GLY A 67 -3.62 -15.60 5.26
CA GLY A 67 -3.30 -16.19 6.58
C GLY A 67 -2.16 -15.50 7.34
N TYR A 68 -1.51 -14.51 6.73
CA TYR A 68 -0.45 -13.77 7.39
C TYR A 68 -0.99 -12.63 8.27
N PRO A 69 -0.29 -12.28 9.36
CA PRO A 69 -0.59 -11.11 10.16
C PRO A 69 -0.79 -9.86 9.31
N ARG A 70 -1.92 -9.18 9.53
CA ARG A 70 -2.27 -7.90 8.88
C ARG A 70 -1.88 -6.78 9.82
N VAL A 71 -0.72 -6.18 9.59
CA VAL A 71 -0.09 -5.27 10.56
C VAL A 71 -0.44 -3.80 10.33
N LEU A 72 -0.73 -3.42 9.09
CA LEU A 72 -1.06 -2.06 8.65
C LEU A 72 -1.96 -2.08 7.41
N ILE A 73 -2.42 -0.90 6.99
CA ILE A 73 -3.08 -0.67 5.71
C ILE A 73 -2.56 0.62 5.09
N ILE A 74 -2.26 0.61 3.79
CA ILE A 74 -1.93 1.80 3.02
C ILE A 74 -3.19 2.62 2.78
N ALA A 75 -3.11 3.94 2.98
CA ALA A 75 -4.22 4.84 2.69
C ALA A 75 -4.64 4.72 1.21
N ALA A 76 -5.94 4.66 0.95
CA ALA A 76 -6.46 4.43 -0.40
C ALA A 76 -5.96 5.47 -1.43
N VAL A 77 -5.74 6.71 -0.99
CA VAL A 77 -5.20 7.81 -1.79
C VAL A 77 -3.79 7.52 -2.35
N ASP A 78 -2.99 6.71 -1.64
CA ASP A 78 -1.62 6.36 -2.00
C ASP A 78 -1.50 5.07 -2.82
N LEU A 79 -2.54 4.23 -2.86
CA LEU A 79 -2.50 2.94 -3.56
C LEU A 79 -2.09 3.04 -5.04
N PRO A 80 -2.57 4.03 -5.84
CA PRO A 80 -2.13 4.18 -7.21
C PRO A 80 -0.61 4.40 -7.32
N ARG A 81 -0.02 5.15 -6.39
CA ARG A 81 1.42 5.41 -6.35
C ARG A 81 2.20 4.16 -5.96
N VAL A 82 1.73 3.44 -4.94
CA VAL A 82 2.35 2.20 -4.45
C VAL A 82 2.35 1.11 -5.52
N ALA A 83 1.29 0.99 -6.30
CA ALA A 83 1.13 -0.05 -7.32
C ALA A 83 2.12 0.07 -8.50
N VAL A 84 2.78 1.22 -8.66
CA VAL A 84 3.69 1.51 -9.79
C VAL A 84 5.13 1.81 -9.37
N LEU A 85 5.48 1.59 -8.09
CA LEU A 85 6.85 1.80 -7.63
C LEU A 85 7.80 0.79 -8.30
N PRO A 86 8.89 1.25 -8.94
CA PRO A 86 9.84 0.35 -9.58
C PRO A 86 10.69 -0.39 -8.54
N PRO A 87 11.16 -1.61 -8.85
CA PRO A 87 12.13 -2.31 -8.01
C PRO A 87 13.38 -1.46 -7.71
N GLY A 88 13.93 -1.62 -6.50
CA GLY A 88 15.07 -0.86 -6.00
C GLY A 88 14.71 0.50 -5.38
N THR A 89 13.50 1.00 -5.59
CA THR A 89 13.02 2.27 -5.02
C THR A 89 13.07 2.24 -3.49
N ALA A 90 13.66 3.28 -2.89
CA ALA A 90 13.64 3.46 -1.45
C ALA A 90 12.27 4.00 -0.98
N VAL A 91 11.70 3.39 0.06
CA VAL A 91 10.36 3.74 0.57
C VAL A 91 10.40 3.79 2.09
N SER A 92 9.86 4.87 2.66
CA SER A 92 9.55 4.97 4.09
C SER A 92 8.04 5.03 4.30
N LEU A 93 7.56 4.45 5.40
CA LEU A 93 6.16 4.49 5.78
C LEU A 93 5.96 5.53 6.88
N ARG A 94 4.81 6.20 6.86
CA ARG A 94 4.40 7.17 7.91
C ARG A 94 3.01 6.79 8.37
N LEU A 95 2.79 6.65 9.68
CA LEU A 95 1.43 6.49 10.18
C LEU A 95 0.69 7.82 10.07
N VAL A 96 -0.57 7.67 9.69
CA VAL A 96 -1.54 8.76 9.59
C VAL A 96 -2.76 8.38 10.41
N SER A 97 -3.49 9.37 10.89
CA SER A 97 -4.79 9.10 11.50
C SER A 97 -5.80 8.67 10.42
N ASN A 98 -6.85 7.96 10.82
CA ASN A 98 -7.94 7.61 9.91
C ASN A 98 -8.60 8.86 9.31
N GLU A 99 -8.66 9.95 10.10
CA GLU A 99 -9.20 11.23 9.66
C GLU A 99 -8.31 11.87 8.57
N GLU A 100 -6.99 11.91 8.79
CA GLU A 100 -6.04 12.42 7.80
C GLU A 100 -6.13 11.63 6.48
N ALA A 101 -6.19 10.29 6.56
CA ALA A 101 -6.34 9.44 5.38
C ALA A 101 -7.67 9.70 4.64
N LEU A 102 -8.76 9.93 5.38
CA LEU A 102 -10.08 10.22 4.79
C LEU A 102 -10.12 11.60 4.13
N VAL A 103 -9.56 12.63 4.79
CA VAL A 103 -9.44 13.99 4.25
C VAL A 103 -8.66 13.97 2.93
N ALA A 104 -7.49 13.32 2.91
CA ALA A 104 -6.68 13.20 1.71
C ALA A 104 -7.43 12.50 0.55
N LEU A 105 -8.24 11.47 0.85
CA LEU A 105 -9.07 10.80 -0.14
C LEU A 105 -10.18 11.70 -0.69
N VAL A 106 -10.83 12.50 0.17
CA VAL A 106 -11.85 13.48 -0.25
C VAL A 106 -11.24 14.55 -1.15
N GLU A 107 -10.07 15.07 -0.80
CA GLU A 107 -9.34 16.06 -1.60
C GLU A 107 -8.95 15.52 -2.98
N GLN A 108 -8.49 14.27 -3.06
CA GLN A 108 -8.21 13.61 -4.33
C GLN A 108 -9.48 13.50 -5.19
N LYS A 109 -10.62 13.13 -4.59
CA LYS A 109 -11.91 13.04 -5.31
C LYS A 109 -12.38 14.40 -5.81
N HIS A 110 -12.28 15.46 -5.00
CA HIS A 110 -12.60 16.82 -5.45
C HIS A 110 -11.69 17.28 -6.58
N THR A 111 -10.40 16.93 -6.55
CA THR A 111 -9.46 17.24 -7.64
C THR A 111 -9.86 16.52 -8.93
N LEU A 112 -10.20 15.24 -8.85
CA LEU A 112 -10.70 14.48 -9.99
C LEU A 112 -12.00 15.08 -10.55
N GLN A 113 -12.94 15.48 -9.69
CA GLN A 113 -14.19 16.12 -10.13
C GLN A 113 -13.93 17.45 -10.85
N ARG A 114 -12.99 18.28 -10.36
CA ARG A 114 -12.58 19.50 -11.05
C ARG A 114 -11.96 19.22 -12.42
N LEU A 115 -11.13 18.18 -12.54
CA LEU A 115 -10.59 17.75 -13.82
C LEU A 115 -11.69 17.29 -14.79
N LEU A 116 -12.66 16.50 -14.32
CA LEU A 116 -13.80 16.06 -15.13
C LEU A 116 -14.63 17.25 -15.63
N HIS A 117 -14.90 18.24 -14.77
CA HIS A 117 -15.56 19.47 -15.20
C HIS A 117 -14.74 20.24 -16.24
N SER A 118 -13.41 20.28 -16.07
CA SER A 118 -12.51 20.95 -17.01
C SER A 118 -12.49 20.31 -18.40
N ILE A 119 -12.63 18.98 -18.47
CA ILE A 119 -12.73 18.17 -19.70
C ILE A 119 -14.05 18.47 -20.41
N ALA A 120 -15.17 18.56 -19.68
CA ALA A 120 -16.47 18.87 -20.26
C ALA A 120 -16.54 20.24 -20.95
N LEU A 121 -15.70 21.19 -20.51
CA LEU A 121 -15.66 22.56 -21.03
C LEU A 121 -14.62 22.79 -22.14
N ARG A 122 -13.81 21.78 -22.50
CA ARG A 122 -12.67 21.94 -23.42
C ARG A 122 -12.61 20.83 -24.47
N ARG A 123 -11.99 21.12 -25.62
CA ARG A 123 -11.59 20.07 -26.56
C ARG A 123 -10.51 19.21 -25.91
N THR A 124 -10.76 17.91 -25.82
CA THR A 124 -9.89 16.96 -25.11
C THR A 124 -9.10 16.14 -26.12
N MET A 125 -7.80 16.01 -25.89
CA MET A 125 -6.90 15.16 -26.66
C MET A 125 -6.44 13.99 -25.79
N LYS A 126 -6.25 12.81 -26.39
CA LYS A 126 -5.73 11.61 -25.73
C LYS A 126 -4.32 11.34 -26.23
N LEU A 127 -3.41 10.96 -25.33
CA LEU A 127 -2.11 10.43 -25.70
C LEU A 127 -2.29 9.11 -26.46
N GLY A 128 -1.53 8.94 -27.54
CA GLY A 128 -1.46 7.74 -28.36
C GLY A 128 -0.01 7.29 -28.51
#